data_AF-L0WGA7-F1
#
_entry.id   AF-L0WGA7-F1
#
_cell.length_a   1.000
_cell.length_b   1.000
_cell.length_c   1.000
_cell.angle_alpha   90.00
_cell.angle_beta   90.00
_cell.angle_gamma   90.00
#
_symmetry.space_group_name_H-M   'P 1'
#
loop_
_entity.id
_entity.type
_entity.pdbx_description
1 polymer ?
#
loop_
_entity_poly.entity_id
_entity_poly.type
_entity_poly.pdbx_seq_one_letter_code
_entity_poly.pdbx_strand_id
1 'polypeptide(L)'
;MLRVLTIFLAMALSACATTGMYDAPKGEQTVKLTVDNQLSAASDSADQGGWQMPGQSSPVRAAIFTVDEDRVAEQAGLQSITLEPGKHKIQVFADRSGILRFGTFRYKFKEAGDYTVSIGAGDGTDKYELKLINQAAPDKVLVKKDF
;
A
#
# COMPACT_ATOMS: atom_id res chain seq x y z
N MET A 1 -40.21 35.64 -15.32
CA MET A 1 -39.21 34.83 -16.02
C MET A 1 -38.01 34.59 -15.10
N LEU A 2 -38.11 33.65 -14.14
CA LEU A 2 -36.98 33.33 -13.23
C LEU A 2 -37.22 32.01 -12.48
N ARG A 3 -37.47 30.89 -13.17
CA ARG A 3 -37.69 29.58 -12.50
C ARG A 3 -37.20 28.35 -13.28
N VAL A 4 -36.33 28.50 -14.28
CA VAL A 4 -35.85 27.36 -15.10
C VAL A 4 -34.33 27.14 -14.99
N LEU A 5 -33.60 28.02 -14.28
CA LEU A 5 -32.14 28.03 -14.30
C LEU A 5 -31.48 27.36 -13.07
N THR A 6 -32.01 26.25 -12.58
CA THR A 6 -31.46 25.59 -11.37
C THR A 6 -31.30 24.07 -11.46
N ILE A 7 -31.58 23.47 -12.62
CA ILE A 7 -31.54 21.99 -12.76
C ILE A 7 -30.22 21.47 -13.38
N PHE A 8 -29.40 22.32 -14.00
CA PHE A 8 -28.18 21.87 -14.70
C PHE A 8 -26.91 21.72 -13.83
N LEU A 9 -26.93 22.11 -12.55
CA LEU A 9 -25.74 22.10 -11.70
C LEU A 9 -25.60 20.87 -10.78
N ALA A 10 -26.37 19.81 -11.02
CA ALA A 10 -26.34 18.58 -10.21
C ALA A 10 -25.66 17.38 -10.90
N MET A 11 -25.12 17.53 -12.11
CA MET A 11 -24.59 16.42 -12.92
C MET A 11 -23.05 16.34 -13.03
N ALA A 12 -22.29 17.07 -12.20
CA ALA A 12 -20.82 17.11 -12.27
C ALA A 12 -20.10 16.42 -11.10
N LEU A 13 -20.77 15.54 -10.36
CA LEU A 13 -20.19 14.81 -9.23
C LEU A 13 -20.38 13.29 -9.32
N SER A 14 -20.56 12.75 -10.54
CA SER A 14 -20.18 11.36 -10.78
C SER A 14 -18.66 11.30 -10.83
N ALA A 15 -18.02 11.35 -9.66
CA ALA A 15 -16.69 10.80 -9.50
C ALA A 15 -16.80 9.34 -9.94
N CYS A 16 -16.36 9.06 -11.17
CA CYS A 16 -16.15 7.70 -11.63
C CYS A 16 -15.25 7.04 -10.58
N ALA A 17 -15.83 6.15 -9.78
CA ALA A 17 -15.06 5.17 -9.05
C ALA A 17 -14.43 4.27 -10.12
N THR A 18 -13.22 4.63 -10.56
CA THR A 18 -12.41 3.72 -11.36
C THR A 18 -12.00 2.62 -10.39
N THR A 19 -12.66 1.47 -10.47
CA THR A 19 -12.04 0.24 -10.01
C THR A 19 -11.05 -0.20 -11.11
N GLY A 20 -10.09 0.68 -11.42
CA GLY A 20 -9.14 0.52 -12.51
C GLY A 20 -7.95 -0.32 -12.09
N MET A 21 -7.23 -0.85 -13.07
CA MET A 21 -5.87 -1.32 -12.86
C MET A 21 -4.95 -0.10 -12.91
N TYR A 22 -4.04 0.01 -11.96
CA TYR A 22 -3.07 1.09 -11.87
C TYR A 22 -2.15 1.05 -13.10
N ASP A 23 -2.08 2.16 -13.81
CA ASP A 23 -1.15 2.35 -14.93
C ASP A 23 0.09 3.10 -14.42
N ALA A 24 1.24 2.40 -14.42
CA ALA A 24 2.46 2.97 -13.88
C ALA A 24 3.00 4.07 -14.80
N PRO A 25 3.32 5.27 -14.27
CA PRO A 25 3.85 6.35 -15.07
C PRO A 25 5.24 5.99 -15.61
N LYS A 26 5.53 6.50 -16.81
CA LYS A 26 6.81 6.33 -17.52
C LYS A 26 7.50 7.68 -17.60
N GLY A 27 8.76 7.76 -17.18
CA GLY A 27 9.56 8.98 -17.28
C GLY A 27 10.64 9.11 -16.22
N GLU A 28 11.51 10.10 -16.40
CA GLU A 28 12.72 10.30 -15.58
C GLU A 28 12.45 10.89 -14.19
N GLN A 29 11.33 11.60 -14.00
CA GLN A 29 10.98 12.28 -12.73
C GLN A 29 10.05 11.45 -11.84
N THR A 30 9.87 10.19 -12.17
CA THR A 30 8.98 9.30 -11.42
C THR A 30 9.53 8.97 -10.03
N VAL A 31 8.63 8.57 -9.14
CA VAL A 31 8.94 8.23 -7.75
C VAL A 31 8.93 6.73 -7.61
N LYS A 32 9.95 6.17 -6.94
CA LYS A 32 9.96 4.75 -6.60
C LYS A 32 9.39 4.54 -5.21
N LEU A 33 8.44 3.61 -5.08
CA LEU A 33 7.90 3.16 -3.81
C LEU A 33 8.11 1.65 -3.67
N THR A 34 8.86 1.24 -2.66
CA THR A 34 9.15 -0.16 -2.36
C THR A 34 8.54 -0.55 -1.01
N VAL A 35 8.04 -1.77 -0.89
CA VAL A 35 7.64 -2.36 0.39
C VAL A 35 8.77 -3.20 0.93
N ASP A 36 9.13 -2.91 2.18
CA ASP A 36 10.07 -3.67 2.97
C ASP A 36 9.28 -4.45 4.03
N ASN A 37 9.19 -5.76 3.85
CA ASN A 37 8.46 -6.65 4.76
C ASN A 37 9.36 -7.10 5.90
N GLN A 38 9.17 -6.50 7.08
CA GLN A 38 9.91 -6.79 8.31
C GLN A 38 9.12 -7.72 9.24
N LEU A 39 7.98 -8.25 8.79
CA LEU A 39 7.22 -9.23 9.55
C LEU A 39 7.93 -10.59 9.50
N SER A 40 8.11 -11.19 10.68
CA SER A 40 8.49 -12.59 10.82
C SER A 40 7.25 -13.46 11.02
N ALA A 41 7.38 -14.77 10.75
CA ALA A 41 6.35 -15.72 11.12
C ALA A 41 6.10 -15.61 12.64
N ALA A 42 4.83 -15.70 13.06
CA ALA A 42 4.51 -15.72 14.48
C ALA A 42 5.31 -16.85 15.15
N SER A 43 6.13 -16.49 16.14
CA SER A 43 6.95 -17.43 16.89
C SER A 43 6.09 -18.17 17.91
N ASP A 44 5.10 -18.92 17.44
CA ASP A 44 4.37 -19.88 18.26
C ASP A 44 4.09 -21.15 17.43
N SER A 45 4.85 -22.20 17.77
CA SER A 45 4.41 -23.60 17.69
C SER A 45 4.22 -24.25 16.31
N ALA A 46 5.25 -24.21 15.46
CA ALA A 46 5.37 -25.17 14.37
C ALA A 46 6.74 -25.87 14.35
N ASP A 47 7.16 -26.35 15.52
CA ASP A 47 8.00 -27.54 15.64
C ASP A 47 7.12 -28.80 15.41
N GLN A 48 6.33 -28.79 14.33
CA GLN A 48 5.59 -29.96 13.87
C GLN A 48 6.37 -30.52 12.68
N GLY A 49 7.06 -31.64 12.92
CA GLY A 49 7.62 -32.52 11.89
C GLY A 49 6.53 -33.18 11.04
N GLY A 50 5.58 -32.39 10.53
CA GLY A 50 4.61 -32.76 9.52
C GLY A 50 5.15 -32.37 8.16
N TRP A 51 5.00 -33.26 7.18
CA TRP A 51 5.35 -33.04 5.79
C TRP A 51 4.90 -31.65 5.30
N GLN A 52 5.87 -30.77 5.02
CA GLN A 52 5.61 -29.49 4.37
C GLN A 52 5.31 -29.75 2.89
N MET A 53 4.11 -29.35 2.45
CA MET A 53 3.72 -29.47 1.05
C MET A 53 4.59 -28.52 0.19
N PRO A 54 5.26 -29.01 -0.86
CA PRO A 54 6.01 -28.14 -1.77
C PRO A 54 5.09 -27.08 -2.36
N GLY A 55 5.43 -25.80 -2.18
CA GLY A 55 4.66 -24.67 -2.73
C GLY A 55 3.73 -23.95 -1.76
N GLN A 56 3.76 -24.25 -0.45
CA GLN A 56 3.21 -23.32 0.54
C GLN A 56 4.03 -22.03 0.54
N SER A 57 3.55 -21.10 -0.27
CA SER A 57 3.76 -19.66 -0.22
C SER A 57 4.13 -19.18 1.19
N SER A 58 5.24 -18.45 1.31
CA SER A 58 5.72 -17.85 2.56
C SER A 58 4.55 -17.42 3.46
N PRO A 59 4.49 -17.87 4.74
CA PRO A 59 3.37 -17.59 5.64
C PRO A 59 3.26 -16.10 6.00
N VAL A 60 4.20 -15.29 5.54
CA VAL A 60 4.24 -13.85 5.80
C VAL A 60 4.48 -13.09 4.52
N ARG A 61 3.61 -12.12 4.23
CA ARG A 61 3.62 -11.30 3.02
C ARG A 61 3.24 -9.87 3.35
N ALA A 62 3.87 -8.92 2.66
CA ALA A 62 3.40 -7.54 2.62
C ALA A 62 3.66 -6.96 1.23
N ALA A 63 2.70 -6.19 0.72
CA ALA A 63 2.81 -5.57 -0.60
C ALA A 63 1.83 -4.39 -0.74
N ILE A 64 2.03 -3.62 -1.81
CA ILE A 64 1.15 -2.53 -2.20
C ILE A 64 -0.09 -3.13 -2.84
N PHE A 65 -1.27 -2.68 -2.43
CA PHE A 65 -2.55 -3.16 -2.94
C PHE A 65 -3.19 -2.19 -3.92
N THR A 66 -3.30 -0.91 -3.54
CA THR A 66 -3.84 0.15 -4.43
C THR A 66 -3.04 1.44 -4.35
N VAL A 67 -3.08 2.20 -5.44
CA VAL A 67 -2.66 3.60 -5.53
C VAL A 67 -3.87 4.40 -5.96
N ASP A 68 -4.27 5.38 -5.16
CA ASP A 68 -5.44 6.22 -5.44
C ASP A 68 -6.71 5.43 -5.77
N GLU A 69 -6.87 4.28 -5.10
CA GLU A 69 -8.00 3.34 -5.25
C GLU A 69 -7.93 2.41 -6.47
N ASP A 70 -6.98 2.64 -7.39
CA ASP A 70 -6.67 1.71 -8.48
C ASP A 70 -5.79 0.56 -8.00
N ARG A 71 -6.12 -0.66 -8.42
CA ARG A 71 -5.40 -1.88 -8.01
C ARG A 71 -4.06 -1.98 -8.72
N VAL A 72 -2.99 -2.30 -8.00
CA VAL A 72 -1.66 -2.43 -8.63
C VAL A 72 -1.41 -3.78 -9.30
N ALA A 73 -2.21 -4.80 -8.94
CA ALA A 73 -2.12 -6.13 -9.52
C ALA A 73 -3.46 -6.88 -9.40
N GLU A 74 -3.68 -7.82 -10.33
CA GLU A 74 -4.82 -8.75 -10.27
C GLU A 74 -4.77 -9.66 -9.05
N GLN A 75 -3.57 -10.01 -8.58
CA GLN A 75 -3.34 -10.91 -7.45
C GLN A 75 -2.17 -10.43 -6.59
N ALA A 76 -2.32 -10.53 -5.26
CA ALA A 76 -1.26 -10.40 -4.26
C ALA A 76 -0.40 -9.11 -4.25
N GLY A 77 -0.82 -8.04 -4.94
CA GLY A 77 -0.16 -6.73 -4.92
C GLY A 77 1.25 -6.71 -5.54
N LEU A 78 1.94 -5.58 -5.40
CA LEU A 78 3.32 -5.41 -5.88
C LEU A 78 4.27 -4.97 -4.75
N GLN A 79 5.49 -5.49 -4.75
CA GLN A 79 6.53 -5.09 -3.79
C GLN A 79 7.19 -3.76 -4.14
N SER A 80 7.19 -3.38 -5.41
CA SER A 80 7.74 -2.11 -5.87
C SER A 80 6.87 -1.56 -6.99
N ILE A 81 6.62 -0.26 -6.97
CA ILE A 81 5.90 0.45 -8.02
C ILE A 81 6.57 1.79 -8.31
N THR A 82 6.20 2.35 -9.44
CA THR A 82 6.53 3.71 -9.83
C THR A 82 5.30 4.59 -9.66
N LEU A 83 5.47 5.80 -9.14
CA LEU A 83 4.42 6.79 -8.89
C LEU A 83 4.73 8.11 -9.60
N GLU A 84 3.70 8.90 -9.85
CA GLU A 84 3.89 10.30 -10.21
C GLU A 84 4.35 11.07 -8.95
N PRO A 85 5.06 12.20 -9.11
CA PRO A 85 5.27 13.12 -8.01
C PRO A 85 3.95 13.77 -7.62
N GLY A 86 3.70 13.92 -6.31
CA GLY A 86 2.46 14.52 -5.84
C GLY A 86 1.82 13.78 -4.68
N LYS A 87 0.55 14.12 -4.42
CA LYS A 87 -0.20 13.52 -3.33
C LYS A 87 -0.85 12.22 -3.80
N HIS A 88 -0.50 11.13 -3.16
CA HIS A 88 -1.11 9.81 -3.42
C HIS A 88 -1.67 9.21 -2.13
N LYS A 89 -2.76 8.46 -2.27
CA LYS A 89 -3.32 7.56 -1.26
C LYS A 89 -2.84 6.15 -1.57
N ILE A 90 -1.99 5.62 -0.71
CA ILE A 90 -1.43 4.27 -0.86
C ILE A 90 -2.14 3.35 0.12
N GLN A 91 -2.61 2.20 -0.38
CA GLN A 91 -3.05 1.09 0.44
C GLN A 91 -2.05 -0.05 0.30
N VAL A 92 -1.59 -0.56 1.44
CA VAL A 92 -0.78 -1.76 1.53
C VAL A 92 -1.57 -2.85 2.24
N PHE A 93 -1.16 -4.09 2.08
CA PHE A 93 -1.62 -5.18 2.92
C PHE A 93 -0.44 -5.90 3.55
N ALA A 94 -0.73 -6.57 4.66
CA ALA A 94 0.16 -7.54 5.26
C ALA A 94 -0.65 -8.75 5.71
N ASP A 95 -0.09 -9.92 5.50
CA ASP A 95 -0.61 -11.21 5.94
C ASP A 95 0.47 -11.88 6.78
N ARG A 96 0.15 -12.22 8.03
CA ARG A 96 0.99 -13.04 8.89
C ARG A 96 0.18 -14.25 9.34
N SER A 97 0.53 -15.42 8.82
CA SER A 97 -0.09 -16.71 9.14
C SER A 97 -1.62 -16.75 8.94
N GLY A 98 -2.13 -16.08 7.89
CA GLY A 98 -3.56 -16.05 7.55
C GLY A 98 -4.33 -14.87 8.16
N ILE A 99 -3.67 -14.02 8.96
CA ILE A 99 -4.25 -12.78 9.46
C ILE A 99 -3.91 -11.65 8.48
N LEU A 100 -4.83 -11.41 7.56
CA LEU A 100 -4.71 -10.34 6.56
C LEU A 100 -5.20 -8.99 7.14
N ARG A 101 -4.38 -7.95 7.02
CA ARG A 101 -4.70 -6.57 7.40
C ARG A 101 -4.35 -5.61 6.27
N PHE A 102 -5.04 -4.47 6.25
CA PHE A 102 -4.84 -3.41 5.25
C PHE A 102 -4.49 -2.09 5.91
N GLY A 103 -3.37 -1.52 5.50
CA GLY A 103 -2.91 -0.21 5.94
C GLY A 103 -3.14 0.82 4.86
N THR A 104 -3.60 2.02 5.20
CA THR A 104 -3.77 3.11 4.24
C THR A 104 -3.18 4.40 4.78
N PHE A 105 -2.40 5.08 3.94
CA PHE A 105 -1.81 6.38 4.23
C PHE A 105 -1.87 7.31 3.01
N ARG A 106 -1.73 8.62 3.27
CA ARG A 106 -1.59 9.64 2.23
C ARG A 106 -0.28 10.37 2.42
N TYR A 107 0.45 10.60 1.34
CA TYR A 107 1.72 11.34 1.40
C TYR A 107 1.95 12.14 0.13
N LYS A 108 2.70 13.26 0.24
CA LYS A 108 3.12 14.06 -0.91
C LYS A 108 4.55 13.68 -1.30
N PHE A 109 4.67 12.84 -2.32
CA PHE A 109 5.94 12.41 -2.88
C PHE A 109 6.61 13.51 -3.68
N LYS A 110 7.95 13.55 -3.62
CA LYS A 110 8.79 14.47 -4.38
C LYS A 110 9.33 13.77 -5.63
N GLU A 111 9.47 14.51 -6.72
CA GLU A 111 10.10 14.09 -7.98
C GLU A 111 11.42 13.35 -7.74
N ALA A 112 11.64 12.30 -8.53
CA ALA A 112 12.83 11.45 -8.48
C ALA A 112 13.18 10.91 -7.07
N GLY A 113 12.18 10.83 -6.18
CA GLY A 113 12.38 10.32 -4.83
C GLY A 113 12.31 8.79 -4.77
N ASP A 114 13.11 8.21 -3.88
CA ASP A 114 13.09 6.78 -3.56
C ASP A 114 12.57 6.60 -2.13
N TYR A 115 11.45 5.89 -1.99
CA TYR A 115 10.75 5.70 -0.74
C TYR A 115 10.54 4.23 -0.44
N THR A 116 10.61 3.91 0.85
CA THR A 116 10.30 2.58 1.36
C THR A 116 9.18 2.65 2.38
N VAL A 117 8.21 1.76 2.22
CA VAL A 117 7.20 1.44 3.22
C VAL A 117 7.68 0.23 3.98
N SER A 118 8.23 0.45 5.18
CA SER A 118 8.59 -0.65 6.09
C SER A 118 7.34 -1.09 6.84
N ILE A 119 7.05 -2.38 6.80
CA ILE A 119 5.89 -2.99 7.47
C ILE A 119 6.41 -4.02 8.47
N GLY A 120 6.18 -3.76 9.75
CA GLY A 120 6.63 -4.61 10.86
C GLY A 120 5.51 -4.87 11.86
N ALA A 121 5.85 -5.56 12.97
CA ALA A 121 4.93 -5.73 14.08
C ALA A 121 4.67 -4.37 14.76
N GLY A 122 3.41 -4.09 15.06
CA GLY A 122 3.01 -2.89 15.80
C GLY A 122 2.85 -3.13 17.30
N ASP A 123 2.36 -2.10 17.99
CA ASP A 123 2.12 -2.16 19.43
C ASP A 123 0.89 -3.04 19.76
N GLY A 124 1.15 -4.34 19.92
CA GLY A 124 0.16 -5.36 20.29
C GLY A 124 0.27 -6.63 19.45
N THR A 125 -0.38 -7.70 19.88
CA THR A 125 -0.24 -9.04 19.29
C THR A 125 -0.72 -9.11 17.83
N ASP A 126 -1.72 -8.31 17.45
CA ASP A 126 -2.43 -8.41 16.17
C ASP A 126 -2.39 -7.13 15.32
N LYS A 127 -1.45 -6.22 15.62
CA LYS A 127 -1.28 -4.98 14.87
C LYS A 127 -0.01 -5.01 14.04
N TYR A 128 -0.06 -4.38 12.88
CA TYR A 128 1.12 -4.07 12.10
C TYR A 128 1.39 -2.58 12.13
N GLU A 129 2.66 -2.24 12.05
CA GLU A 129 3.12 -0.87 11.98
C GLU A 129 3.66 -0.60 10.58
N LEU A 130 3.21 0.49 9.98
CA LEU A 130 3.71 1.03 8.72
C LEU A 130 4.56 2.26 9.00
N LYS A 131 5.75 2.29 8.40
CA LYS A 131 6.62 3.46 8.35
C LYS A 131 6.98 3.81 6.91
N LEU A 132 6.69 5.04 6.49
CA LEU A 132 7.21 5.58 5.24
C LEU A 132 8.54 6.28 5.50
N ILE A 133 9.57 5.91 4.74
CA ILE A 133 10.93 6.43 4.84
C ILE A 133 11.37 6.88 3.45
N ASN A 134 12.09 7.99 3.36
CA ASN A 134 12.78 8.39 2.14
C ASN A 134 14.23 7.89 2.25
N GLN A 135 14.71 7.19 1.22
CA GLN A 135 16.05 6.59 1.21
C GLN A 135 17.18 7.63 1.26
N ALA A 136 16.93 8.88 0.85
CA ALA A 136 17.88 9.97 1.00
C ALA A 136 18.02 10.47 2.46
N ALA A 137 17.09 10.09 3.35
CA ALA A 137 17.11 10.45 4.77
C ALA A 137 16.50 9.32 5.62
N PRO A 138 17.19 8.16 5.73
CA PRO A 138 16.62 6.93 6.29
C PRO A 138 16.25 7.05 7.78
N ASP A 139 16.92 7.92 8.52
CA ASP A 139 16.65 8.15 9.95
C ASP A 139 15.34 8.91 10.21
N LYS A 140 14.73 9.49 9.15
CA LYS A 140 13.50 10.27 9.26
C LYS A 140 12.29 9.48 8.78
N VAL A 141 11.44 9.11 9.73
CA VAL A 141 10.12 8.57 9.44
C VAL A 141 9.17 9.69 9.01
N LEU A 142 8.61 9.56 7.80
CA LEU A 142 7.72 10.55 7.18
C LEU A 142 6.25 10.31 7.52
N VAL A 143 5.87 9.03 7.62
CA VAL A 143 4.54 8.59 8.05
C VAL A 143 4.74 7.39 8.97
N LYS A 144 4.01 7.37 10.08
CA LYS A 144 3.96 6.24 11.01
C LYS A 144 2.50 5.93 11.33
N LYS A 145 2.08 4.67 11.22
CA LYS A 145 0.69 4.27 11.49
C LYS A 145 0.56 2.79 11.83
N ASP A 146 -0.29 2.47 12.80
CA ASP A 146 -0.73 1.10 13.08
C ASP A 146 -1.97 0.72 12.27
N PHE A 147 -2.06 -0.54 11.86
CA PHE A 147 -3.18 -1.10 11.08
C PHE A 147 -3.38 -2.60 11.29
#